data_AF-A0A139STX3-F1
#
_entry.id   AF-A0A139STX3-F1
#
_cell.length_a   1.000
_cell.length_b   1.000
_cell.length_c   1.000
_cell.angle_alpha   90.00
_cell.angle_beta   90.00
_cell.angle_gamma   90.00
#
_symmetry.space_group_name_H-M   'P 1'
#
loop_
_entity.id
_entity.type
_entity.pdbx_description
1 polymer ?
#
loop_
_entity_poly.entity_id
_entity_poly.type
_entity_poly.pdbx_seq_one_letter_code
_entity_poly.pdbx_strand_id
1 'polypeptide(L)'
;MMKITSSKLAVPVAALLGLFATTPGYSLVTFNDGQNSIFVNVSTGMSWDSNINSSADTTSDHIWFANVGVNFSRRAGIISIDANATANISRFNNHSEENFANPDMSLSLSKHTGRTTGTLSLSGARQNRADSAANIRNESWYYNAQGSLKYPIISRYSLTFGGGFHERTFRNAPGYLVDDRVTNWSTGLNYAYTDQTDLTASYRGRYGETSAHDSYYDHAFLVGVNGKILAKLTGSFHMGYQQRNNTKKWQGSHSSLTMSGSANWRISPKFNAAFFISKDFSVASTNIHTDTLSAGTNVSYSLTPRFSVNGGINGGESRFLGLGGGGRKDQFFGANVGASYAVYGDYLRLHLGYNYFRNWSNTAISDYDRDSLSLSASSRF
;
A
#
# COMPACT_ATOMS: atom_id res chain seq x y z
N MET A 1 10.06 0.47 39.75
CA MET A 1 10.69 -0.82 39.41
C MET A 1 9.58 -1.88 39.42
N MET A 2 8.90 -2.07 38.30
CA MET A 2 7.69 -2.91 38.19
C MET A 2 8.10 -4.32 37.79
N LYS A 3 7.93 -5.29 38.69
CA LYS A 3 8.16 -6.71 38.41
C LYS A 3 7.04 -7.22 37.49
N ILE A 4 7.33 -7.37 36.20
CA ILE A 4 6.48 -8.09 35.26
C ILE A 4 6.59 -9.58 35.60
N THR A 5 5.51 -10.16 36.12
CA THR A 5 5.40 -11.60 36.40
C THR A 5 5.37 -12.38 35.07
N SER A 6 6.41 -13.16 34.82
CA SER A 6 6.73 -13.84 33.55
C SER A 6 5.82 -15.02 33.17
N SER A 7 4.79 -15.34 33.98
CA SER A 7 4.02 -16.59 33.81
C SER A 7 2.82 -16.50 32.86
N LYS A 8 2.36 -15.29 32.49
CA LYS A 8 1.21 -15.12 31.56
C LYS A 8 1.60 -15.01 30.08
N LEU A 9 2.87 -14.79 29.76
CA LEU A 9 3.40 -14.68 28.39
C LEU A 9 3.85 -16.03 27.82
N ALA A 10 4.26 -16.99 28.65
CA ALA A 10 4.83 -18.25 28.20
C ALA A 10 3.79 -19.26 27.65
N VAL A 11 2.59 -19.27 28.22
CA VAL A 11 1.52 -20.21 27.84
C VAL A 11 0.98 -19.97 26.40
N PRO A 12 0.72 -18.72 25.94
CA PRO A 12 0.24 -18.50 24.58
C PRO A 12 1.31 -18.62 23.48
N VAL A 13 2.59 -18.33 23.78
CA VAL A 13 3.69 -18.48 22.80
C VAL A 13 3.93 -19.97 22.46
N ALA A 14 3.77 -20.87 23.44
CA ALA A 14 3.87 -22.31 23.21
C ALA A 14 2.71 -22.85 22.36
N ALA A 15 1.49 -22.33 22.54
CA ALA A 15 0.32 -22.70 21.72
C ALA A 15 0.45 -22.22 20.27
N LEU A 16 1.05 -21.05 20.05
CA LEU A 16 1.40 -20.51 18.74
C LEU A 16 2.43 -21.37 18.00
N LEU A 17 3.39 -21.99 18.69
CA LEU A 17 4.41 -22.85 18.08
C LEU A 17 3.91 -24.28 17.82
N GLY A 18 2.92 -24.76 18.57
CA GLY A 18 2.37 -26.11 18.43
C GLY A 18 1.59 -26.35 17.12
N LEU A 19 1.02 -25.31 16.52
CA LEU A 19 0.26 -25.40 15.25
C LEU A 19 1.15 -25.49 13.99
N PHE A 20 2.45 -25.21 14.08
CA PHE A 20 3.36 -25.15 12.92
C PHE A 20 4.40 -26.26 12.89
N ALA A 21 4.23 -27.31 13.70
CA ALA A 21 5.25 -28.33 13.93
C ALA A 21 5.17 -29.58 13.01
N THR A 22 4.39 -29.58 11.92
CA THR A 22 4.21 -30.79 11.09
C THR A 22 4.59 -30.61 9.61
N THR A 23 5.58 -31.42 9.20
CA THR A 23 5.94 -31.89 7.84
C THR A 23 6.36 -30.88 6.75
N PRO A 24 7.28 -31.25 5.83
CA PRO A 24 7.88 -30.33 4.86
C PRO A 24 6.85 -29.81 3.83
N GLY A 25 6.76 -28.49 3.71
CA GLY A 25 5.90 -27.77 2.78
C GLY A 25 6.41 -27.76 1.34
N TYR A 26 5.77 -28.58 0.54
CA TYR A 26 5.54 -28.28 -0.85
C TYR A 26 4.38 -27.29 -0.93
N SER A 27 4.27 -26.51 -2.02
CA SER A 27 2.99 -25.88 -2.36
C SER A 27 1.87 -26.89 -2.16
N LEU A 28 0.75 -26.49 -1.56
CA LEU A 28 -0.39 -27.40 -1.33
C LEU A 28 -0.70 -28.24 -2.58
N VAL A 29 -0.65 -27.61 -3.76
CA VAL A 29 -0.61 -28.31 -5.05
C VAL A 29 0.29 -27.53 -6.03
N THR A 30 1.29 -28.21 -6.61
CA THR A 30 1.95 -27.79 -7.85
C THR A 30 1.56 -28.78 -8.94
N PHE A 31 1.14 -28.28 -10.10
CA PHE A 31 0.74 -29.11 -11.23
C PHE A 31 1.08 -28.43 -12.57
N ASN A 32 1.24 -29.24 -13.62
CA ASN A 32 1.86 -28.85 -14.90
C ASN A 32 3.28 -28.28 -14.71
N ASP A 33 4.20 -29.12 -14.20
CA ASP A 33 5.65 -28.84 -14.16
C ASP A 33 6.04 -27.49 -13.50
N GLY A 34 5.37 -27.10 -12.41
CA GLY A 34 5.70 -25.83 -11.71
C GLY A 34 5.07 -24.57 -12.30
N GLN A 35 4.29 -24.68 -13.38
CA GLN A 35 3.64 -23.53 -14.03
C GLN A 35 2.39 -23.04 -13.28
N ASN A 36 1.79 -23.91 -12.47
CA ASN A 36 0.66 -23.57 -11.60
C ASN A 36 1.01 -23.90 -10.16
N SER A 37 0.76 -22.94 -9.29
CA SER A 37 1.07 -23.06 -7.86
C SER A 37 -0.06 -22.44 -7.03
N ILE A 38 -0.52 -23.20 -6.04
CA ILE A 38 -1.40 -22.70 -4.97
C ILE A 38 -0.59 -22.65 -3.68
N PHE A 39 -0.66 -21.53 -2.97
CA PHE A 39 -0.04 -21.34 -1.67
C PHE A 39 -1.06 -20.91 -0.63
N VAL A 40 -0.93 -21.45 0.57
CA VAL A 40 -1.68 -21.02 1.75
C VAL A 40 -0.71 -20.33 2.71
N ASN A 41 -1.07 -19.13 3.14
CA ASN A 41 -0.27 -18.34 4.06
C ASN A 41 -1.09 -18.11 5.32
N VAL A 42 -0.50 -18.44 6.47
CA VAL A 42 -1.10 -18.21 7.78
C VAL A 42 -0.11 -17.40 8.59
N SER A 43 -0.55 -16.32 9.20
CA SER A 43 0.23 -15.60 10.20
C SER A 43 -0.64 -15.21 11.37
N THR A 44 -0.01 -15.08 12.53
CA THR A 44 -0.69 -14.66 13.75
C THR A 44 0.32 -13.96 14.64
N GLY A 45 -0.16 -13.03 15.45
CA GLY A 45 0.72 -12.22 16.27
C GLY A 45 -0.02 -11.35 17.26
N MET A 46 0.77 -10.58 17.98
CA MET A 46 0.31 -9.53 18.87
C MET A 46 1.02 -8.22 18.51
N SER A 47 0.31 -7.12 18.68
CA SER A 47 0.88 -5.79 18.58
C SER A 47 0.44 -4.96 19.77
N TRP A 48 1.31 -4.08 20.26
CA TRP A 48 0.92 -2.94 21.06
C TRP A 48 0.93 -1.71 20.17
N ASP A 49 -0.03 -0.82 20.38
CA ASP A 49 -0.20 0.43 19.66
C ASP A 49 -0.55 1.54 20.66
N SER A 50 0.24 2.60 20.72
CA SER A 50 0.00 3.72 21.63
C SER A 50 -1.18 4.60 21.22
N ASN A 51 -1.59 4.55 19.94
CA ASN A 51 -2.63 5.43 19.40
C ASN A 51 -3.41 4.77 18.25
N ILE A 52 -4.39 3.94 18.60
CA ILE A 52 -5.20 3.14 17.66
C ILE A 52 -6.10 4.00 16.76
N ASN A 53 -6.38 5.23 17.17
CA ASN A 53 -7.23 6.21 16.47
C ASN A 53 -6.44 7.21 15.63
N SER A 54 -5.11 7.28 15.82
CA SER A 54 -4.24 8.24 15.11
C SER A 54 -4.75 9.68 15.27
N SER A 55 -5.03 10.04 16.53
CA SER A 55 -5.67 11.28 16.98
C SER A 55 -4.87 11.94 18.09
N ALA A 56 -5.10 13.23 18.33
CA ALA A 56 -4.48 13.93 19.48
C ALA A 56 -4.92 13.34 20.84
N ASP A 57 -6.14 12.84 20.90
CA ASP A 57 -6.62 12.03 22.02
C ASP A 57 -6.04 10.62 21.91
N THR A 58 -4.92 10.37 22.60
CA THR A 58 -4.19 9.12 22.48
C THR A 58 -4.95 7.96 23.14
N THR A 59 -5.31 6.96 22.34
CA THR A 59 -5.93 5.72 22.83
C THR A 59 -5.02 4.53 22.53
N SER A 60 -4.49 3.88 23.57
CA SER A 60 -3.59 2.74 23.40
C SER A 60 -4.31 1.39 23.55
N ASP A 61 -3.85 0.36 22.82
CA ASP A 61 -4.35 -1.00 23.00
C ASP A 61 -3.31 -2.08 22.66
N HIS A 62 -3.60 -3.30 23.11
CA HIS A 62 -2.98 -4.53 22.65
C HIS A 62 -3.91 -5.24 21.66
N ILE A 63 -3.37 -5.57 20.51
CA ILE A 63 -4.10 -6.11 19.36
C ILE A 63 -3.57 -7.51 19.06
N TRP A 64 -4.45 -8.50 19.11
CA TRP A 64 -4.17 -9.84 18.60
C TRP A 64 -4.66 -9.92 17.17
N PHE A 65 -3.84 -10.44 16.26
CA PHE A 65 -4.22 -10.54 14.86
C PHE A 65 -3.89 -11.89 14.26
N ALA A 66 -4.67 -12.27 13.26
CA ALA A 66 -4.44 -13.40 12.41
C ALA A 66 -4.66 -13.00 10.95
N ASN A 67 -3.79 -13.46 10.05
CA ASN A 67 -3.99 -13.37 8.61
C ASN A 67 -4.02 -14.76 8.03
N VAL A 68 -5.03 -15.05 7.24
CA VAL A 68 -5.10 -16.28 6.43
C VAL A 68 -5.24 -15.85 4.98
N GLY A 69 -4.51 -16.49 4.08
CA GLY A 69 -4.54 -16.16 2.67
C GLY A 69 -4.27 -17.33 1.75
N VAL A 70 -4.94 -17.34 0.61
CA VAL A 70 -4.70 -18.26 -0.49
C VAL A 70 -4.22 -17.46 -1.68
N ASN A 71 -3.12 -17.90 -2.28
CA ASN A 71 -2.54 -17.32 -3.50
C ASN A 71 -2.54 -18.38 -4.60
N PHE A 72 -3.02 -18.01 -5.77
CA PHE A 72 -2.99 -18.81 -6.98
C PHE A 72 -2.16 -18.07 -8.04
N SER A 73 -1.15 -18.74 -8.59
CA SER A 73 -0.38 -18.24 -9.73
C SER A 73 -0.39 -19.29 -10.82
N ARG A 74 -0.72 -18.87 -12.03
CA ARG A 74 -0.70 -19.68 -13.25
C ARG A 74 0.01 -18.93 -14.36
N ARG A 75 1.02 -19.55 -14.95
CA ARG A 75 1.67 -19.08 -16.18
C ARG A 75 1.20 -19.96 -17.33
N ALA A 76 0.32 -19.44 -18.18
CA ALA A 76 -0.27 -20.16 -19.31
C ALA A 76 0.19 -19.52 -20.63
N GLY A 77 1.37 -19.91 -21.12
CA GLY A 77 1.94 -19.38 -22.36
C GLY A 77 2.21 -17.87 -22.26
N ILE A 78 1.52 -17.08 -23.10
CA ILE A 78 1.69 -15.61 -23.15
C ILE A 78 0.94 -14.87 -22.04
N ILE A 79 -0.03 -15.54 -21.39
CA ILE A 79 -0.88 -14.96 -20.33
C ILE A 79 -0.46 -15.54 -18.99
N SER A 80 -0.33 -14.69 -17.99
CA SER A 80 -0.26 -15.10 -16.61
C SER A 80 -1.44 -14.60 -15.79
N ILE A 81 -1.80 -15.39 -14.80
CA ILE A 81 -2.89 -15.16 -13.87
C ILE A 81 -2.30 -15.21 -12.47
N ASP A 82 -2.52 -14.17 -11.69
CA ASP A 82 -2.20 -14.10 -10.28
C ASP A 82 -3.48 -13.73 -9.54
N ALA A 83 -3.92 -14.56 -8.59
CA ALA A 83 -5.11 -14.29 -7.79
C ALA A 83 -4.79 -14.50 -6.31
N ASN A 84 -5.29 -13.63 -5.44
CA ASN A 84 -5.18 -13.78 -4.00
C ASN A 84 -6.53 -13.54 -3.32
N ALA A 85 -6.75 -14.26 -2.23
CA ALA A 85 -7.82 -14.01 -1.29
C ALA A 85 -7.23 -14.11 0.11
N THR A 86 -7.31 -13.05 0.90
CA THR A 86 -6.80 -12.97 2.26
C THR A 86 -7.86 -12.45 3.20
N ALA A 87 -7.73 -12.75 4.49
CA ALA A 87 -8.56 -12.21 5.55
C ALA A 87 -7.67 -11.82 6.74
N ASN A 88 -7.67 -10.52 7.07
CA ASN A 88 -7.01 -9.99 8.26
C ASN A 88 -8.04 -9.85 9.38
N ILE A 89 -7.86 -10.60 10.46
CA ILE A 89 -8.74 -10.61 11.62
C ILE A 89 -7.97 -10.00 12.77
N SER A 90 -8.55 -9.01 13.45
CA SER A 90 -7.92 -8.37 14.61
C SER A 90 -8.89 -8.27 15.79
N ARG A 91 -8.35 -8.50 16.98
CA ARG A 91 -9.03 -8.40 18.27
C ARG A 91 -8.29 -7.42 19.17
N PHE A 92 -8.95 -6.33 19.53
CA PHE A 92 -8.52 -5.32 20.48
C PHE A 92 -8.87 -5.79 21.89
N ASN A 93 -7.96 -5.56 22.84
CA ASN A 93 -8.13 -6.06 24.20
C ASN A 93 -9.06 -5.16 25.01
N ASN A 94 -8.84 -3.84 24.96
CA ASN A 94 -9.63 -2.88 25.72
C ASN A 94 -10.77 -2.26 24.88
N HIS A 95 -10.64 -2.21 23.55
CA HIS A 95 -11.59 -1.59 22.63
C HIS A 95 -12.23 -2.61 21.70
N SER A 96 -12.98 -3.55 22.27
CA SER A 96 -13.55 -4.69 21.52
C SER A 96 -14.55 -4.29 20.42
N GLU A 97 -15.09 -3.08 20.49
CA GLU A 97 -15.89 -2.43 19.46
C GLU A 97 -15.10 -2.17 18.16
N GLU A 98 -13.77 -2.08 18.25
CA GLU A 98 -12.88 -1.90 17.10
C GLU A 98 -12.47 -3.22 16.44
N ASN A 99 -12.93 -4.36 16.96
CA ASN A 99 -12.65 -5.67 16.38
C ASN A 99 -13.12 -5.77 14.93
N PHE A 100 -12.31 -6.38 14.08
CA PHE A 100 -12.66 -6.48 12.67
C PHE A 100 -12.19 -7.78 12.00
N ALA A 101 -12.82 -8.07 10.87
CA ALA A 101 -12.42 -9.09 9.91
C ALA A 101 -12.48 -8.47 8.51
N ASN A 102 -11.30 -8.27 7.93
CA ASN A 102 -11.08 -7.54 6.69
C ASN A 102 -10.65 -8.52 5.58
N PRO A 103 -11.60 -9.02 4.77
CA PRO A 103 -11.25 -9.73 3.54
C PRO A 103 -10.61 -8.80 2.52
N ASP A 104 -9.64 -9.31 1.78
CA ASP A 104 -8.99 -8.68 0.62
C ASP A 104 -8.88 -9.72 -0.50
N MET A 105 -9.35 -9.35 -1.68
CA MET A 105 -9.30 -10.21 -2.87
C MET A 105 -8.68 -9.42 -4.01
N SER A 106 -7.80 -10.06 -4.78
CA SER A 106 -7.30 -9.48 -6.03
C SER A 106 -7.11 -10.53 -7.13
N LEU A 107 -7.22 -10.08 -8.37
CA LEU A 107 -6.98 -10.84 -9.59
C LEU A 107 -6.18 -9.97 -10.55
N SER A 108 -5.08 -10.50 -11.07
CA SER A 108 -4.24 -9.86 -12.07
C SER A 108 -4.04 -10.80 -13.26
N LEU A 109 -4.36 -10.30 -14.45
CA LEU A 109 -4.11 -10.93 -15.73
C LEU A 109 -3.04 -10.13 -16.43
N SER A 110 -1.93 -10.76 -16.82
CA SER A 110 -0.82 -10.08 -17.49
C SER A 110 -0.43 -10.81 -18.76
N LYS A 111 -0.17 -10.05 -19.82
CA LYS A 111 0.38 -10.55 -21.08
C LYS A 111 1.77 -9.97 -21.28
N HIS A 112 2.80 -10.81 -21.15
CA HIS A 112 4.19 -10.36 -21.13
C HIS A 112 4.90 -10.41 -22.48
N THR A 113 4.39 -11.18 -23.44
CA THR A 113 5.05 -11.43 -24.72
C THR A 113 4.12 -11.20 -25.92
N GLY A 114 4.71 -11.12 -27.12
CA GLY A 114 4.04 -10.77 -28.35
C GLY A 114 4.07 -9.27 -28.65
N ARG A 115 3.45 -8.87 -29.77
CA ARG A 115 3.47 -7.47 -30.22
C ARG A 115 2.83 -6.55 -29.18
N THR A 116 1.64 -6.89 -28.68
CA THR A 116 0.95 -6.09 -27.66
C THR A 116 1.08 -6.76 -26.30
N THR A 117 1.50 -5.99 -25.30
CA THR A 117 1.58 -6.42 -23.89
C THR A 117 0.63 -5.60 -23.04
N GLY A 118 0.31 -6.07 -21.84
CA GLY A 118 -0.63 -5.36 -20.98
C GLY A 118 -0.98 -6.11 -19.71
N THR A 119 -1.69 -5.41 -18.83
CA THR A 119 -2.16 -5.95 -17.56
C THR A 119 -3.62 -5.54 -17.33
N LEU A 120 -4.37 -6.39 -16.64
CA LEU A 120 -5.68 -6.09 -16.08
C LEU A 120 -5.67 -6.56 -14.63
N SER A 121 -5.95 -5.68 -13.69
CA SER A 121 -5.98 -5.97 -12.26
C SER A 121 -7.31 -5.54 -11.68
N LEU A 122 -7.90 -6.40 -10.86
CA LEU A 122 -9.14 -6.18 -10.12
C LEU A 122 -8.87 -6.47 -8.65
N SER A 123 -9.40 -5.65 -7.75
CA SER A 123 -9.34 -5.95 -6.32
C SER A 123 -10.56 -5.43 -5.56
N GLY A 124 -10.86 -6.07 -4.44
CA GLY A 124 -11.89 -5.65 -3.50
C GLY A 124 -11.40 -5.95 -2.09
N ALA A 125 -11.35 -4.94 -1.23
CA ALA A 125 -10.84 -5.07 0.12
C ALA A 125 -11.75 -4.35 1.11
N ARG A 126 -12.10 -5.03 2.20
CA ARG A 126 -12.66 -4.37 3.37
C ARG A 126 -11.50 -3.79 4.18
N GLN A 127 -11.62 -2.54 4.60
CA GLN A 127 -10.60 -1.82 5.33
C GLN A 127 -11.20 -1.31 6.64
N ASN A 128 -10.51 -1.56 7.74
CA ASN A 128 -10.75 -0.91 9.01
C ASN A 128 -9.47 -0.14 9.36
N ARG A 129 -9.53 1.19 9.32
CA ARG A 129 -8.36 2.08 9.43
C ARG A 129 -8.69 3.31 10.26
N ALA A 130 -7.68 3.81 10.96
CA ALA A 130 -7.74 5.13 11.57
C ALA A 130 -7.72 6.20 10.46
N ASP A 131 -8.60 7.18 10.57
CA ASP A 131 -8.76 8.27 9.63
C ASP A 131 -8.43 9.59 10.34
N SER A 132 -7.24 10.10 10.10
CA SER A 132 -6.75 11.34 10.73
C SER A 132 -7.44 12.61 10.19
N ALA A 133 -8.11 12.54 9.04
CA ALA A 133 -8.89 13.66 8.53
C ALA A 133 -10.21 13.79 9.30
N ALA A 134 -10.81 12.66 9.65
CA ALA A 134 -12.07 12.56 10.38
C ALA A 134 -11.91 12.35 11.90
N ASN A 135 -10.69 12.08 12.36
CA ASN A 135 -10.32 11.77 13.74
C ASN A 135 -11.09 10.57 14.34
N ILE A 136 -11.41 9.58 13.50
CA ILE A 136 -12.14 8.38 13.90
C ILE A 136 -11.54 7.15 13.24
N ARG A 137 -11.81 5.99 13.83
CA ARG A 137 -11.61 4.71 13.15
C ARG A 137 -12.84 4.39 12.32
N ASN A 138 -12.66 4.06 11.05
CA ASN A 138 -13.77 3.79 10.15
C ASN A 138 -13.60 2.48 9.39
N GLU A 139 -14.74 1.98 8.94
CA GLU A 139 -14.84 0.79 8.12
C GLU A 139 -15.28 1.17 6.71
N SER A 140 -14.60 0.64 5.70
CA SER A 140 -14.94 0.87 4.30
C SER A 140 -14.69 -0.35 3.44
N TRP A 141 -15.33 -0.38 2.28
CA TRP A 141 -14.95 -1.25 1.16
C TRP A 141 -14.20 -0.41 0.13
N TYR A 142 -13.08 -0.92 -0.37
CA TYR A 142 -12.30 -0.34 -1.45
C TYR A 142 -12.27 -1.31 -2.63
N TYR A 143 -12.82 -0.88 -3.76
CA TYR A 143 -12.83 -1.61 -5.02
C TYR A 143 -11.88 -0.93 -5.99
N ASN A 144 -11.13 -1.72 -6.76
CA ASN A 144 -10.22 -1.22 -7.77
C ASN A 144 -10.30 -2.08 -9.04
N ALA A 145 -10.24 -1.43 -10.19
CA ALA A 145 -10.01 -2.04 -11.47
C ALA A 145 -9.00 -1.20 -12.24
N GLN A 146 -7.95 -1.80 -12.79
CA GLN A 146 -6.94 -1.09 -13.57
C GLN A 146 -6.51 -1.93 -14.77
N GLY A 147 -6.42 -1.29 -15.93
CA GLY A 147 -5.90 -1.88 -17.15
C GLY A 147 -4.76 -1.06 -17.72
N SER A 148 -3.76 -1.72 -18.29
CA SER A 148 -2.70 -1.10 -19.07
C SER A 148 -2.42 -1.89 -20.34
N LEU A 149 -2.11 -1.19 -21.43
CA LEU A 149 -1.80 -1.75 -22.73
C LEU A 149 -0.58 -1.04 -23.30
N LYS A 150 0.44 -1.78 -23.74
CA LYS A 150 1.61 -1.26 -24.46
C LYS A 150 1.64 -1.82 -25.87
N TYR A 151 1.66 -0.93 -26.86
CA TYR A 151 1.72 -1.24 -28.28
C TYR A 151 2.98 -0.63 -28.92
N PRO A 152 3.94 -1.45 -29.39
CA PRO A 152 5.10 -0.98 -30.14
C PRO A 152 4.68 -0.59 -31.55
N ILE A 153 4.95 0.67 -31.90
CA ILE A 153 4.78 1.18 -33.27
C ILE A 153 5.95 0.69 -34.12
N ILE A 154 7.17 0.97 -33.64
CA ILE A 154 8.46 0.51 -34.20
C ILE A 154 9.40 0.14 -33.05
N SER A 155 10.60 -0.35 -33.34
CA SER A 155 11.57 -0.80 -32.34
C SER A 155 11.89 0.22 -31.24
N ARG A 156 11.86 1.52 -31.57
CA ARG A 156 12.18 2.62 -30.63
C ARG A 156 10.98 3.32 -30.02
N TYR A 157 9.77 3.16 -30.56
CA TYR A 157 8.58 3.88 -30.09
C TYR A 157 7.44 2.93 -29.74
N SER A 158 6.83 3.16 -28.59
CA SER A 158 5.61 2.46 -28.18
C SER A 158 4.60 3.40 -27.58
N LEU A 159 3.33 3.10 -27.77
CA LEU A 159 2.22 3.78 -27.11
C LEU A 159 1.78 2.96 -25.90
N THR A 160 1.51 3.65 -24.81
CA THR A 160 0.85 3.07 -23.63
C THR A 160 -0.52 3.69 -23.48
N PHE A 161 -1.51 2.85 -23.22
CA PHE A 161 -2.85 3.24 -22.82
C PHE A 161 -3.13 2.65 -21.45
N GLY A 162 -3.76 3.44 -20.58
CA GLY A 162 -4.16 2.99 -19.25
C GLY A 162 -5.56 3.47 -18.93
N GLY A 163 -6.29 2.65 -18.19
CA GLY A 163 -7.60 3.00 -17.64
C GLY A 163 -7.72 2.45 -16.24
N GLY A 164 -8.44 3.13 -15.38
CA GLY A 164 -8.64 2.65 -14.02
C GLY A 164 -9.88 3.23 -13.39
N PHE A 165 -10.37 2.50 -12.41
CA PHE A 165 -11.54 2.82 -11.60
C PHE A 165 -11.22 2.43 -10.16
N HIS A 166 -11.57 3.28 -9.21
CA HIS A 166 -11.69 2.85 -7.83
C HIS A 166 -12.90 3.49 -7.17
N GLU A 167 -13.42 2.79 -6.18
CA GLU A 167 -14.52 3.25 -5.36
C GLU A 167 -14.27 2.86 -3.92
N ARG A 168 -14.51 3.80 -3.00
CA ARG A 168 -14.51 3.55 -1.57
C ARG A 168 -15.87 3.90 -1.01
N THR A 169 -16.45 2.94 -0.30
CA THR A 169 -17.77 3.07 0.34
C THR A 169 -17.63 2.83 1.83
N PHE A 170 -18.00 3.81 2.65
CA PHE A 170 -17.96 3.71 4.11
C PHE A 170 -19.17 2.94 4.65
N ARG A 171 -18.94 2.15 5.70
CA ARG A 171 -19.97 1.33 6.37
C ARG A 171 -20.28 1.92 7.74
N ASN A 172 -21.56 2.03 8.06
CA ASN A 172 -22.06 2.54 9.35
C ASN A 172 -21.40 3.86 9.78
N ALA A 173 -21.04 4.67 8.80
CA ALA A 173 -20.27 5.88 9.01
C ALA A 173 -21.17 7.07 9.37
N PRO A 174 -20.67 8.00 10.20
CA PRO A 174 -21.32 9.30 10.38
C PRO A 174 -21.51 10.02 9.05
N GLY A 175 -22.56 10.83 8.91
CA GLY A 175 -22.92 11.51 7.66
C GLY A 175 -21.92 12.54 7.14
N TYR A 176 -20.83 12.81 7.88
CA TYR A 176 -19.72 13.66 7.42
C TYR A 176 -18.61 12.88 6.68
N LEU A 177 -18.63 11.54 6.71
CA LEU A 177 -17.80 10.72 5.84
C LEU A 177 -18.47 10.59 4.49
N VAL A 178 -17.70 10.73 3.41
CA VAL A 178 -18.19 10.67 2.04
C VAL A 178 -17.54 9.52 1.30
N ASP A 179 -18.36 8.77 0.57
CA ASP A 179 -17.89 7.78 -0.38
C ASP A 179 -17.22 8.51 -1.54
N ASP A 180 -16.16 7.94 -2.10
CA ASP A 180 -15.47 8.50 -3.27
C ASP A 180 -15.33 7.47 -4.39
N ARG A 181 -15.57 7.93 -5.61
CA ARG A 181 -15.44 7.15 -6.83
C ARG A 181 -14.58 7.91 -7.82
N VAL A 182 -13.59 7.25 -8.39
CA VAL A 182 -12.61 7.88 -9.26
C VAL A 182 -12.34 7.02 -10.48
N THR A 183 -12.53 7.60 -11.65
CA THR A 183 -12.17 7.02 -12.95
C THR A 183 -10.96 7.76 -13.50
N ASN A 184 -9.96 7.04 -13.99
CA ASN A 184 -8.78 7.59 -14.62
C ASN A 184 -8.51 6.96 -15.98
N TRP A 185 -7.89 7.73 -16.86
CA TRP A 185 -7.39 7.28 -18.15
C TRP A 185 -6.06 7.96 -18.44
N SER A 186 -5.20 7.26 -19.17
CA SER A 186 -3.91 7.78 -19.56
C SER A 186 -3.49 7.30 -20.94
N THR A 187 -2.72 8.15 -21.61
CA THR A 187 -2.04 7.80 -22.86
C THR A 187 -0.62 8.33 -22.79
N GLY A 188 0.33 7.54 -23.28
CA GLY A 188 1.74 7.90 -23.25
C GLY A 188 2.49 7.42 -24.46
N LEU A 189 3.50 8.21 -24.85
CA LEU A 189 4.52 7.84 -25.81
C LEU A 189 5.78 7.45 -25.03
N ASN A 190 6.31 6.26 -25.32
CA ASN A 190 7.58 5.80 -24.78
C ASN A 190 8.62 5.71 -25.88
N TYR A 191 9.81 6.22 -25.62
CA TYR A 191 10.98 6.18 -26.48
C TYR A 191 12.08 5.33 -25.83
N ALA A 192 12.50 4.26 -26.49
CA ALA A 192 13.61 3.43 -26.02
C ALA A 192 14.94 4.17 -26.21
N TYR A 193 15.43 4.79 -25.13
CA TYR A 193 16.69 5.53 -25.11
C TYR A 193 17.89 4.57 -25.06
N THR A 194 17.79 3.53 -24.23
CA THR A 194 18.70 2.37 -24.22
C THR A 194 17.88 1.08 -24.20
N ASP A 195 18.54 -0.08 -24.37
CA ASP A 195 17.88 -1.39 -24.27
C ASP A 195 17.22 -1.66 -22.89
N GLN A 196 17.55 -0.85 -21.88
CA GLN A 196 17.05 -1.00 -20.52
C GLN A 196 16.39 0.28 -19.99
N THR A 197 16.25 1.34 -20.79
CA THR A 197 15.75 2.64 -20.34
C THR A 197 14.80 3.25 -21.37
N ASP A 198 13.56 3.49 -20.95
CA ASP A 198 12.52 4.17 -21.74
C ASP A 198 12.33 5.60 -21.21
N LEU A 199 12.34 6.59 -22.09
CA LEU A 199 11.85 7.95 -21.80
C LEU A 199 10.36 8.02 -22.11
N THR A 200 9.59 8.71 -21.28
CA THR A 200 8.13 8.76 -21.43
C THR A 200 7.61 10.19 -21.43
N ALA A 201 6.58 10.42 -22.25
CA ALA A 201 5.74 11.60 -22.20
C ALA A 201 4.28 11.13 -22.20
N SER A 202 3.49 11.55 -21.22
CA SER A 202 2.12 11.07 -21.06
C SER A 202 1.15 12.14 -20.60
N TYR A 203 -0.12 11.88 -20.88
CA TYR A 203 -1.26 12.65 -20.41
C TYR A 203 -2.16 11.74 -19.58
N ARG A 204 -2.66 12.27 -18.47
CA ARG A 204 -3.58 11.59 -17.56
C ARG A 204 -4.80 12.47 -17.32
N GLY A 205 -5.99 11.91 -17.57
CA GLY A 205 -7.25 12.47 -17.13
C GLY A 205 -7.79 11.69 -15.94
N ARG A 206 -8.42 12.40 -15.00
CA ARG A 206 -9.11 11.82 -13.85
C ARG A 206 -10.45 12.51 -13.68
N TYR A 207 -11.48 11.73 -13.42
CA TYR A 207 -12.77 12.21 -12.96
C TYR A 207 -13.07 11.58 -11.61
N GLY A 208 -13.44 12.39 -10.63
CA GLY A 208 -13.85 11.90 -9.32
C GLY A 208 -15.17 12.49 -8.89
N GLU A 209 -15.93 11.71 -8.15
CA GLU A 209 -17.21 12.07 -7.54
C GLU A 209 -17.24 11.63 -6.08
N THR A 210 -17.99 12.34 -5.24
CA THR A 210 -18.25 11.94 -3.86
C THR A 210 -19.73 11.91 -3.53
N SER A 211 -20.11 11.14 -2.50
CA SER A 211 -21.51 11.06 -2.04
C SER A 211 -22.06 12.39 -1.50
N ALA A 212 -21.20 13.38 -1.22
CA ALA A 212 -21.61 14.76 -0.94
C ALA A 212 -21.99 15.55 -2.22
N HIS A 213 -22.25 14.88 -3.34
CA HIS A 213 -22.58 15.47 -4.64
C HIS A 213 -21.50 16.44 -5.11
N ASP A 214 -20.25 16.15 -4.81
CA ASP A 214 -19.11 16.89 -5.29
C ASP A 214 -18.41 16.11 -6.40
N SER A 215 -17.82 16.81 -7.36
CA SER A 215 -17.09 16.18 -8.44
C SER A 215 -15.98 17.08 -8.99
N TYR A 216 -14.94 16.46 -9.54
CA TYR A 216 -13.76 17.15 -10.02
C TYR A 216 -13.14 16.46 -11.24
N TYR A 217 -12.46 17.27 -12.05
CA TYR A 217 -11.67 16.81 -13.20
C TYR A 217 -10.21 17.18 -13.00
N ASP A 218 -9.32 16.18 -13.07
CA ASP A 218 -7.88 16.42 -13.10
C ASP A 218 -7.31 16.18 -14.50
N HIS A 219 -6.44 17.07 -14.93
CA HIS A 219 -5.62 16.95 -16.13
C HIS A 219 -4.16 17.02 -15.72
N ALA A 220 -3.36 16.03 -16.10
CA ALA A 220 -1.93 16.03 -15.83
C ALA A 220 -1.12 15.71 -17.08
N PHE A 221 -0.06 16.49 -17.29
CA PHE A 221 0.97 16.25 -18.32
C PHE A 221 2.25 15.83 -17.61
N LEU A 222 2.78 14.69 -18.00
CA LEU A 222 3.87 14.00 -17.30
C LEU A 222 4.99 13.68 -18.28
N VAL A 223 6.22 13.82 -17.81
CA VAL A 223 7.41 13.29 -18.47
C VAL A 223 8.18 12.43 -17.49
N GLY A 224 8.87 11.41 -17.97
CA GLY A 224 9.54 10.48 -17.09
C GLY A 224 10.55 9.55 -17.74
N VAL A 225 11.08 8.68 -16.91
CA VAL A 225 12.02 7.63 -17.25
C VAL A 225 11.59 6.33 -16.57
N ASN A 226 11.72 5.22 -17.28
CA ASN A 226 11.40 3.88 -16.80
C ASN A 226 12.53 2.90 -17.12
N GLY A 227 12.79 1.96 -16.22
CA GLY A 227 13.78 0.90 -16.40
C GLY A 227 15.04 1.12 -15.58
N LYS A 228 16.21 0.77 -16.13
CA LYS A 228 17.50 0.93 -15.48
C LYS A 228 17.96 2.37 -15.58
N ILE A 229 18.05 3.04 -14.43
CA ILE A 229 18.43 4.45 -14.33
C ILE A 229 19.95 4.56 -14.16
N LEU A 230 20.53 3.74 -13.28
CA LEU A 230 21.98 3.63 -13.04
C LEU A 230 22.38 2.16 -12.89
N ALA A 231 23.68 1.87 -12.79
CA ALA A 231 24.15 0.52 -12.48
C ALA A 231 23.53 0.03 -11.15
N LYS A 232 22.79 -1.09 -11.21
CA LYS A 232 22.04 -1.70 -10.09
C LYS A 232 20.85 -0.90 -9.56
N LEU A 233 20.50 0.23 -10.19
CA LEU A 233 19.33 1.05 -9.85
C LEU A 233 18.28 0.92 -10.96
N THR A 234 17.18 0.24 -10.66
CA THR A 234 16.07 0.05 -11.59
C THR A 234 14.81 0.66 -11.00
N GLY A 235 14.07 1.42 -11.78
CA GLY A 235 12.91 2.16 -11.27
C GLY A 235 12.14 2.89 -12.35
N SER A 236 11.26 3.76 -11.88
CA SER A 236 10.47 4.70 -12.66
C SER A 236 10.48 6.05 -11.97
N PHE A 237 10.50 7.13 -12.74
CA PHE A 237 10.30 8.47 -12.22
C PHE A 237 9.53 9.28 -13.26
N HIS A 238 8.40 9.85 -12.85
CA HIS A 238 7.56 10.72 -13.65
C HIS A 238 7.33 12.00 -12.88
N MET A 239 7.38 13.14 -13.56
CA MET A 239 7.06 14.43 -13.00
C MET A 239 6.33 15.28 -14.03
N GLY A 240 5.59 16.27 -13.56
CA GLY A 240 4.83 17.11 -14.45
C GLY A 240 3.95 18.10 -13.73
N TYR A 241 2.97 18.60 -14.46
CA TYR A 241 2.02 19.59 -13.99
C TYR A 241 0.61 19.04 -14.04
N GLN A 242 -0.16 19.28 -12.99
CA GLN A 242 -1.55 18.88 -12.90
C GLN A 242 -2.46 20.06 -12.54
N GLN A 243 -3.66 20.05 -13.11
CA GLN A 243 -4.72 20.99 -12.82
C GLN A 243 -5.98 20.21 -12.43
N ARG A 244 -6.59 20.61 -11.31
CA ARG A 244 -7.87 20.13 -10.80
C ARG A 244 -8.92 21.23 -10.93
N ASN A 245 -10.02 20.91 -11.61
CA ASN A 245 -11.19 21.76 -11.71
C ASN A 245 -12.34 21.11 -10.92
N ASN A 246 -12.73 21.72 -9.80
CA ASN A 246 -13.87 21.25 -9.03
C ASN A 246 -15.16 21.84 -9.60
N THR A 247 -16.24 21.06 -9.64
CA THR A 247 -17.54 21.52 -10.16
C THR A 247 -18.21 22.52 -9.22
N LYS A 248 -17.96 22.41 -7.91
CA LYS A 248 -18.46 23.35 -6.90
C LYS A 248 -17.55 24.57 -6.78
N LYS A 249 -18.12 25.75 -7.07
CA LYS A 249 -17.40 27.04 -7.07
C LYS A 249 -16.64 27.36 -5.77
N TRP A 250 -17.17 26.95 -4.61
CA TRP A 250 -16.55 27.26 -3.30
C TRP A 250 -15.29 26.44 -3.01
N GLN A 251 -15.04 25.35 -3.73
CA GLN A 251 -13.79 24.59 -3.65
C GLN A 251 -12.70 25.18 -4.57
N GLY A 252 -13.10 25.92 -5.60
CA GLY A 252 -12.18 26.56 -6.54
C GLY A 252 -11.50 25.58 -7.49
N SER A 253 -10.54 26.07 -8.26
CA SER A 253 -9.65 25.24 -9.09
C SER A 253 -8.23 25.30 -8.54
N HIS A 254 -7.48 24.22 -8.69
CA HIS A 254 -6.14 24.09 -8.12
C HIS A 254 -5.17 23.61 -9.18
N SER A 255 -3.93 24.08 -9.08
CA SER A 255 -2.84 23.53 -9.86
C SER A 255 -1.64 23.26 -8.98
N SER A 256 -0.89 22.22 -9.34
CA SER A 256 0.29 21.82 -8.59
C SER A 256 1.22 21.02 -9.49
N LEU A 257 2.46 20.88 -9.05
CA LEU A 257 3.35 19.87 -9.59
C LEU A 257 2.85 18.49 -9.16
N THR A 258 2.94 17.52 -10.07
CA THR A 258 2.72 16.11 -9.75
C THR A 258 3.99 15.32 -10.01
N MET A 259 4.26 14.34 -9.17
CA MET A 259 5.39 13.43 -9.36
C MET A 259 5.06 12.04 -8.84
N SER A 260 5.64 11.02 -9.45
CA SER A 260 5.61 9.66 -8.95
C SER A 260 6.90 8.97 -9.32
N GLY A 261 7.57 8.38 -8.34
CA GLY A 261 8.82 7.69 -8.55
C GLY A 261 8.96 6.51 -7.62
N SER A 262 9.56 5.45 -8.14
CA SER A 262 9.96 4.28 -7.38
C SER A 262 11.30 3.78 -7.90
N ALA A 263 12.23 3.42 -7.03
CA ALA A 263 13.50 2.88 -7.47
C ALA A 263 14.00 1.80 -6.52
N ASN A 264 14.51 0.71 -7.08
CA ASN A 264 15.14 -0.39 -6.36
C ASN A 264 16.64 -0.37 -6.65
N TRP A 265 17.43 -0.23 -5.60
CA TRP A 265 18.88 -0.27 -5.64
C TRP A 265 19.40 -1.55 -4.99
N ARG A 266 19.85 -2.48 -5.84
CA ARG A 266 20.47 -3.72 -5.39
C ARG A 266 21.95 -3.50 -5.12
N ILE A 267 22.28 -2.89 -4.00
CA ILE A 267 23.65 -2.52 -3.62
C ILE A 267 24.55 -3.77 -3.59
N SER A 268 24.08 -4.84 -2.94
CA SER A 268 24.72 -6.17 -2.91
C SER A 268 23.68 -7.30 -2.97
N PRO A 269 24.09 -8.59 -3.12
CA PRO A 269 23.14 -9.71 -3.04
C PRO A 269 22.39 -9.80 -1.71
N LYS A 270 22.95 -9.22 -0.63
CA LYS A 270 22.37 -9.21 0.70
C LYS A 270 21.72 -7.88 1.08
N PHE A 271 21.95 -6.81 0.31
CA PHE A 271 21.52 -5.46 0.66
C PHE A 271 20.73 -4.81 -0.48
N ASN A 272 19.48 -4.49 -0.21
CA ASN A 272 18.58 -3.82 -1.15
C ASN A 272 17.97 -2.57 -0.51
N ALA A 273 17.89 -1.49 -1.28
CA ALA A 273 17.18 -0.27 -0.90
C ALA A 273 16.06 0.01 -1.90
N ALA A 274 14.87 0.31 -1.41
CA ALA A 274 13.71 0.70 -2.20
C ALA A 274 13.32 2.13 -1.84
N PHE A 275 13.25 3.00 -2.83
CA PHE A 275 12.89 4.41 -2.70
C PHE A 275 11.53 4.65 -3.33
N PHE A 276 10.75 5.57 -2.78
CA PHE A 276 9.55 6.08 -3.42
C PHE A 276 9.40 7.59 -3.18
N ILE A 277 8.72 8.24 -4.12
CA ILE A 277 8.27 9.62 -4.02
C ILE A 277 6.92 9.75 -4.73
N SER A 278 6.00 10.52 -4.16
CA SER A 278 4.67 10.75 -4.73
C SER A 278 4.19 12.15 -4.39
N LYS A 279 3.68 12.87 -5.38
CA LYS A 279 2.93 14.11 -5.20
C LYS A 279 1.73 14.09 -6.13
N ASP A 280 0.54 14.06 -5.56
CA ASP A 280 -0.70 14.01 -6.33
C ASP A 280 -1.84 14.65 -5.53
N PHE A 281 -2.90 15.03 -6.22
CA PHE A 281 -4.12 15.45 -5.56
C PHE A 281 -4.94 14.22 -5.13
N SER A 282 -5.64 14.33 -4.01
CA SER A 282 -6.58 13.33 -3.51
C SER A 282 -7.80 14.02 -2.89
N VAL A 283 -8.73 13.22 -2.36
CA VAL A 283 -9.88 13.68 -1.57
C VAL A 283 -9.89 12.89 -0.26
N ALA A 284 -9.84 13.63 0.84
CA ALA A 284 -10.00 13.06 2.17
C ALA A 284 -11.44 12.56 2.37
N SER A 285 -11.62 11.64 3.30
CA SER A 285 -12.93 11.06 3.65
C SER A 285 -13.97 12.09 4.10
N THR A 286 -13.54 13.29 4.51
CA THR A 286 -14.38 14.43 4.90
C THR A 286 -14.78 15.33 3.72
N ASN A 287 -14.60 14.85 2.48
CA ASN A 287 -14.85 15.60 1.24
C ASN A 287 -13.94 16.83 1.05
N ILE A 288 -12.75 16.80 1.66
CA ILE A 288 -11.77 17.88 1.54
C ILE A 288 -10.70 17.46 0.53
N HIS A 289 -10.46 18.27 -0.50
CA HIS A 289 -9.38 18.00 -1.44
C HIS A 289 -8.03 18.20 -0.78
N THR A 290 -7.09 17.32 -1.09
CA THR A 290 -5.73 17.37 -0.54
C THR A 290 -4.69 17.36 -1.65
N ASP A 291 -3.57 18.06 -1.43
CA ASP A 291 -2.31 17.91 -2.18
C ASP A 291 -1.30 17.27 -1.23
N THR A 292 -0.95 16.01 -1.49
CA THR A 292 -0.06 15.24 -0.61
C THR A 292 1.26 14.97 -1.32
N LEU A 293 2.36 15.42 -0.73
CA LEU A 293 3.72 15.01 -1.06
C LEU A 293 4.16 13.95 -0.04
N SER A 294 4.69 12.83 -0.51
CA SER A 294 5.33 11.82 0.34
C SER A 294 6.59 11.29 -0.32
N ALA A 295 7.58 10.95 0.50
CA ALA A 295 8.79 10.28 0.07
C ALA A 295 9.26 9.33 1.15
N GLY A 296 9.99 8.30 0.76
CA GLY A 296 10.55 7.36 1.71
C GLY A 296 11.57 6.43 1.12
N THR A 297 12.24 5.72 2.03
CA THR A 297 13.20 4.69 1.71
C THR A 297 12.99 3.51 2.65
N ASN A 298 13.13 2.30 2.12
CA ASN A 298 13.13 1.07 2.90
C ASN A 298 14.36 0.25 2.48
N VAL A 299 15.14 -0.15 3.47
CA VAL A 299 16.34 -0.95 3.29
C VAL A 299 16.14 -2.32 3.90
N SER A 300 16.62 -3.36 3.23
CA SER A 300 16.62 -4.73 3.73
C SER A 300 18.00 -5.35 3.61
N TYR A 301 18.43 -5.99 4.69
CA TYR A 301 19.73 -6.63 4.80
C TYR A 301 19.63 -8.07 5.32
N SER A 302 20.10 -9.02 4.51
CA SER A 302 20.16 -10.43 4.88
C SER A 302 21.51 -10.75 5.52
N LEU A 303 21.55 -10.74 6.86
CA LEU A 303 22.75 -11.07 7.66
C LEU A 303 23.19 -12.52 7.41
N THR A 304 22.24 -13.45 7.55
CA THR A 304 22.40 -14.87 7.25
C THR A 304 21.22 -15.35 6.40
N PRO A 305 21.26 -16.57 5.81
CA PRO A 305 20.09 -17.12 5.12
C PRO A 305 18.84 -17.24 5.98
N ARG A 306 19.00 -17.24 7.32
CA ARG A 306 17.89 -17.35 8.28
C ARG A 306 17.53 -16.04 8.97
N PHE A 307 18.40 -15.04 8.96
CA PHE A 307 18.19 -13.80 9.69
C PHE A 307 18.31 -12.60 8.76
N SER A 308 17.28 -11.79 8.73
CA SER A 308 17.23 -10.55 7.95
C SER A 308 16.68 -9.42 8.79
N VAL A 309 17.17 -8.22 8.52
CA VAL A 309 16.71 -6.98 9.15
C VAL A 309 16.24 -6.04 8.07
N ASN A 310 15.25 -5.22 8.39
CA ASN A 310 14.78 -4.16 7.53
C ASN A 310 14.59 -2.88 8.34
N GLY A 311 14.71 -1.75 7.66
CA GLY A 311 14.50 -0.44 8.26
C GLY A 311 14.02 0.52 7.21
N GLY A 312 13.18 1.48 7.59
CA GLY A 312 12.67 2.46 6.66
C GLY A 312 12.35 3.77 7.34
N ILE A 313 12.32 4.81 6.52
CA ILE A 313 11.82 6.12 6.90
C ILE A 313 10.92 6.62 5.78
N ASN A 314 9.90 7.36 6.15
CA ASN A 314 9.05 8.08 5.22
C ASN A 314 8.65 9.43 5.82
N GLY A 315 8.33 10.39 4.98
CA GLY A 315 7.83 11.66 5.43
C GLY A 315 7.14 12.40 4.30
N GLY A 316 6.44 13.47 4.66
CA GLY A 316 5.65 14.20 3.69
C GLY A 316 4.85 15.33 4.28
N GLU A 317 4.06 15.95 3.41
CA GLU A 317 3.12 17.02 3.75
C GLU A 317 1.81 16.78 3.02
N SER A 318 0.69 16.89 3.73
CA SER A 318 -0.66 16.95 3.19
C SER A 318 -1.23 18.34 3.40
N ARG A 319 -1.54 19.03 2.30
CA ARG A 319 -2.20 20.33 2.32
C ARG A 319 -3.67 20.18 2.02
N PHE A 320 -4.53 20.65 2.90
CA PHE A 320 -5.97 20.64 2.70
C PHE A 320 -6.38 21.91 1.95
N LEU A 321 -7.04 21.72 0.81
CA LEU A 321 -7.32 22.77 -0.17
C LEU A 321 -8.74 23.31 -0.03
N GLY A 322 -8.96 24.51 -0.59
CA GLY A 322 -10.26 25.19 -0.59
C GLY A 322 -10.69 25.69 0.80
N LEU A 323 -11.91 26.25 0.86
CA LEU A 323 -12.49 26.74 2.12
C LEU A 323 -12.66 25.63 3.16
N GLY A 324 -13.09 24.43 2.73
CA GLY A 324 -13.26 23.27 3.61
C GLY A 324 -11.96 22.79 4.26
N GLY A 325 -10.81 23.05 3.62
CA GLY A 325 -9.52 22.74 4.21
C GLY A 325 -9.08 23.71 5.31
N GLY A 326 -9.66 24.91 5.40
CA GLY A 326 -9.36 25.88 6.46
C GLY A 326 -7.88 26.27 6.59
N GLY A 327 -7.08 26.07 5.54
CA GLY A 327 -5.63 26.25 5.59
C GLY A 327 -4.88 25.16 6.37
N ARG A 328 -5.53 24.02 6.68
CA ARG A 328 -4.91 22.90 7.38
C ARG A 328 -3.72 22.35 6.60
N LYS A 329 -2.63 22.11 7.31
CA LYS A 329 -1.41 21.48 6.80
C LYS A 329 -0.94 20.46 7.82
N ASP A 330 -0.71 19.26 7.32
CA ASP A 330 -0.25 18.14 8.12
C ASP A 330 1.10 17.68 7.58
N GLN A 331 2.13 17.76 8.41
CA GLN A 331 3.47 17.23 8.11
C GLN A 331 3.63 15.92 8.88
N PHE A 332 4.08 14.88 8.21
CA PHE A 332 4.25 13.59 8.85
C PHE A 332 5.64 13.02 8.64
N PHE A 333 6.07 12.25 9.63
CA PHE A 333 7.29 11.47 9.62
C PHE A 333 7.01 10.08 10.19
N GLY A 334 7.52 9.06 9.51
CA GLY A 334 7.44 7.67 9.94
C GLY A 334 8.83 7.04 9.89
N ALA A 335 9.09 6.15 10.85
CA ALA A 335 10.26 5.30 10.87
C ALA A 335 9.86 3.89 11.28
N ASN A 336 10.48 2.89 10.67
CA ASN A 336 10.25 1.50 11.03
C ASN A 336 11.57 0.73 11.09
N VAL A 337 11.61 -0.26 11.97
CA VAL A 337 12.69 -1.25 12.03
C VAL A 337 12.07 -2.61 12.28
N GLY A 338 12.62 -3.63 11.64
CA GLY A 338 12.16 -5.00 11.80
C GLY A 338 13.28 -6.01 11.69
N ALA A 339 13.04 -7.15 12.31
CA ALA A 339 13.89 -8.32 12.24
C ALA A 339 13.02 -9.54 11.92
N SER A 340 13.53 -10.40 11.05
CA SER A 340 12.87 -11.64 10.65
C SER A 340 13.82 -12.81 10.82
N TYR A 341 13.34 -13.87 11.48
CA TYR A 341 14.10 -15.09 11.72
C TYR A 341 13.36 -16.32 11.20
N ALA A 342 13.95 -17.00 10.22
CA ALA A 342 13.49 -18.27 9.69
C ALA A 342 13.91 -19.41 10.62
N VAL A 343 12.96 -19.88 11.43
CA VAL A 343 13.17 -20.98 12.40
C VAL A 343 13.35 -22.30 11.64
N TYR A 344 12.45 -22.57 10.70
CA TYR A 344 12.44 -23.77 9.87
C TYR A 344 12.30 -23.42 8.39
N GLY A 345 13.37 -22.86 7.80
CA GLY A 345 13.40 -22.50 6.38
C GLY A 345 12.24 -21.55 6.01
N ASP A 346 11.45 -21.93 5.02
CA ASP A 346 10.30 -21.15 4.56
C ASP A 346 8.99 -21.43 5.32
N TYR A 347 8.98 -22.39 6.25
CA TYR A 347 7.74 -22.86 6.92
C TYR A 347 7.38 -22.08 8.16
N LEU A 348 8.37 -21.60 8.92
CA LEU A 348 8.11 -20.83 10.11
C LEU A 348 9.09 -19.67 10.18
N ARG A 349 8.53 -18.48 10.08
CA ARG A 349 9.26 -17.22 10.21
C ARG A 349 8.69 -16.41 11.35
N LEU A 350 9.56 -15.98 12.26
CA LEU A 350 9.22 -15.03 13.31
C LEU A 350 9.58 -13.64 12.84
N HIS A 351 8.72 -12.67 13.13
CA HIS A 351 8.91 -11.27 12.79
C HIS A 351 8.71 -10.41 14.03
N LEU A 352 9.69 -9.55 14.31
CA LEU A 352 9.60 -8.47 15.28
C LEU A 352 9.66 -7.15 14.51
N GLY A 353 8.73 -6.24 14.77
CA GLY A 353 8.67 -4.94 14.12
C GLY A 353 8.37 -3.83 15.12
N TYR A 354 9.01 -2.69 14.93
CA TYR A 354 8.68 -1.44 15.60
C TYR A 354 8.43 -0.36 14.56
N ASN A 355 7.34 0.41 14.72
CA ASN A 355 7.06 1.57 13.89
C ASN A 355 6.77 2.78 14.78
N TYR A 356 7.39 3.89 14.43
CA TYR A 356 7.14 5.21 14.97
C TYR A 356 6.48 6.07 13.88
N PHE A 357 5.47 6.84 14.25
CA PHE A 357 4.83 7.80 13.37
C PHE A 357 4.50 9.08 14.14
N ARG A 358 4.79 10.23 13.54
CA ARG A 358 4.45 11.55 14.05
C ARG A 358 3.75 12.34 12.97
N ASN A 359 2.62 12.94 13.32
CA ASN A 359 1.92 13.94 12.52
C ASN A 359 1.93 15.26 13.28
N TRP A 360 2.48 16.29 12.66
CA TRP A 360 2.36 17.67 13.11
C TRP A 360 1.28 18.34 12.27
N SER A 361 0.28 18.91 12.94
CA SER A 361 -0.81 19.61 12.27
C SER A 361 -0.96 21.00 12.87
N ASN A 362 -1.33 21.98 12.05
CA ASN A 362 -1.80 23.27 12.56
C ASN A 362 -3.23 23.18 13.16
N THR A 363 -3.85 22.01 13.12
CA THR A 363 -5.09 21.72 13.84
C THR A 363 -4.80 20.78 15.02
N ALA A 364 -5.16 21.21 16.23
CA ALA A 364 -4.82 20.49 17.47
C ALA A 364 -5.35 19.05 17.49
N ILE A 365 -6.51 18.78 16.87
CA ILE A 365 -7.12 17.45 16.82
C ILE A 365 -6.30 16.43 16.01
N SER A 366 -5.40 16.88 15.15
CA SER A 366 -4.63 16.03 14.23
C SER A 366 -3.12 16.11 14.48
N ASP A 367 -2.68 16.69 15.59
CA ASP A 367 -1.28 16.60 16.05
C ASP A 367 -1.13 15.40 16.99
N TYR A 368 -0.36 14.40 16.59
CA TYR A 368 -0.20 13.17 17.37
C TYR A 368 1.08 12.41 17.02
N ASP A 369 1.58 11.64 17.98
CA ASP A 369 2.51 10.54 17.78
C ASP A 369 1.85 9.19 18.01
N ARG A 370 2.51 8.17 17.46
CA ARG A 370 2.09 6.77 17.53
C ARG A 370 3.31 5.88 17.48
N ASP A 371 3.36 4.98 18.44
CA ASP A 371 4.34 3.92 18.55
C ASP A 371 3.61 2.59 18.41
N SER A 372 4.18 1.68 17.64
CA SER A 372 3.67 0.32 17.53
C SER A 372 4.80 -0.69 17.60
N LEU A 373 4.61 -1.72 18.42
CA LEU A 373 5.50 -2.87 18.53
C LEU A 373 4.71 -4.11 18.16
N SER A 374 5.21 -4.94 17.25
CA SER A 374 4.54 -6.16 16.80
C SER A 374 5.46 -7.37 16.83
N LEU A 375 4.92 -8.49 17.28
CA LEU A 375 5.54 -9.81 17.23
C LEU A 375 4.58 -10.74 16.49
N SER A 376 5.05 -11.39 15.44
CA SER A 376 4.24 -12.35 14.69
C SER A 376 5.02 -13.59 14.27
N ALA A 377 4.30 -14.67 14.06
CA ALA A 377 4.75 -15.87 13.40
C ALA A 377 4.00 -16.02 12.08
N SER A 378 4.71 -16.39 11.02
CA SER A 378 4.12 -16.67 9.72
C SER A 378 4.58 -18.03 9.20
N SER A 379 3.68 -18.68 8.47
CA SER A 379 3.88 -19.96 7.84
C SER A 379 3.28 -19.98 6.44
N ARG A 380 3.97 -20.68 5.54
CA ARG A 380 3.56 -20.86 4.15
C ARG A 380 3.57 -22.34 3.80
N PHE A 381 2.46 -22.77 3.21
CA PHE A 381 2.20 -24.11 2.69
C PHE A 381 1.84 -24.02 1.21
#